data_AF-A0A4Q5X6C0-F1
#
_entry.id   AF-A0A4Q5X6C0-F1
#
_cell.length_a   1.000
_cell.length_b   1.000
_cell.length_c   1.000
_cell.angle_alpha   90.00
_cell.angle_beta   90.00
_cell.angle_gamma   90.00
#
_symmetry.space_group_name_H-M   'P 1'
#
loop_
_entity.id
_entity.type
_entity.pdbx_description
1 polymer ?
#
loop_
_entity_poly.entity_id
_entity_poly.type
_entity_poly.pdbx_seq_one_letter_code
_entity_poly.pdbx_strand_id
1 'polypeptide(L)'
;MKTVSLVGLGALLGGVIACSGRYEVGGEAGAGGEGAGRAAGGSATAMGSGGLAGGRASSGGFGGGGPEAGWSSTDATACEPESAPPPLLGDLVEPEVVWQRVTRLIEGEGAPPPSNLPTLTTYAWAGDVVTQAFARARLQGSAPGALSWLSYWLFRTPAVPEPALEADWSTALLDDSPVLERLMLEPVAMNRQGVFAERAWLLGHSSISSRGAGIFSRVFGREVPASPVNAPATQPSEELTRRQELRVVLDANVACAACHALMDDLGYAYGHFDELGEYEESEDGLPIDTSGRLGWLSDGTGPEPALFEFADQQELGLAVAESCEARKGVAVSFARAALGLEGVPQEAQFSLTSPHEARLEQAFLYSDTRSYEDLVRAYAQSPLVLQR
;
A
#
# COMPACT_ATOMS: atom_id res chain seq x y z
N MET A 1 41.81 -51.83 9.57
CA MET A 1 40.64 -52.16 8.73
C MET A 1 39.71 -50.96 8.72
N LYS A 2 39.53 -50.38 7.52
CA LYS A 2 38.51 -49.42 7.05
C LYS A 2 38.15 -48.19 7.91
N THR A 3 38.65 -47.05 7.44
CA THR A 3 38.11 -45.68 7.57
C THR A 3 36.91 -45.46 6.65
N VAL A 4 35.93 -44.64 7.06
CA VAL A 4 34.97 -43.96 6.17
C VAL A 4 34.70 -42.54 6.70
N SER A 5 34.90 -41.56 5.82
CA SER A 5 34.63 -40.12 5.98
C SER A 5 33.14 -39.78 5.84
N LEU A 6 32.71 -38.63 6.40
CA LEU A 6 31.60 -37.85 5.85
C LEU A 6 32.07 -36.42 5.56
N VAL A 7 31.76 -35.96 4.34
CA VAL A 7 31.99 -34.63 3.76
C VAL A 7 30.65 -34.14 3.19
N GLY A 8 30.42 -32.82 3.24
CA GLY A 8 29.41 -32.05 2.47
C GLY A 8 28.28 -31.52 3.35
N LEU A 9 28.16 -30.24 3.71
CA LEU A 9 28.22 -28.95 3.00
C LEU A 9 27.13 -28.76 1.92
N GLY A 10 26.08 -28.02 2.31
CA GLY A 10 25.52 -26.90 1.55
C GLY A 10 24.44 -27.18 0.50
N ALA A 11 23.20 -26.75 0.80
CA ALA A 11 22.36 -25.90 -0.06
C ALA A 11 21.10 -25.47 0.70
N LEU A 12 21.17 -24.36 1.45
CA LEU A 12 19.99 -23.60 1.86
C LEU A 12 19.64 -22.67 0.70
N LEU A 13 18.64 -23.07 -0.09
CA LEU A 13 17.97 -22.19 -1.05
C LEU A 13 17.08 -21.24 -0.24
N GLY A 14 17.48 -19.97 -0.17
CA GLY A 14 16.59 -18.87 0.21
C GLY A 14 15.52 -18.73 -0.86
N GLY A 15 14.33 -19.26 -0.57
CA GLY A 15 13.14 -19.09 -1.39
C GLY A 15 12.40 -17.85 -0.93
N VAL A 16 12.38 -16.82 -1.77
CA VAL A 16 11.39 -15.74 -1.68
C VAL A 16 10.02 -16.37 -1.87
N ILE A 17 9.18 -16.36 -0.83
CA ILE A 17 7.78 -16.78 -0.96
C ILE A 17 7.06 -15.67 -1.74
N ALA A 18 7.05 -15.81 -3.06
CA ALA A 18 6.15 -15.03 -3.91
C ALA A 18 4.73 -15.60 -3.73
N CYS A 19 3.77 -14.78 -3.29
CA CYS A 19 2.34 -15.11 -3.20
C CYS A 19 1.69 -15.47 -4.57
N SER A 20 2.46 -15.62 -5.65
CA SER A 20 2.00 -16.05 -6.97
C SER A 20 2.25 -17.55 -7.17
N GLY A 21 1.50 -18.40 -6.45
CA GLY A 21 1.56 -19.85 -6.64
C GLY A 21 0.96 -20.26 -7.99
N ARG A 22 1.80 -20.66 -8.96
CA ARG A 22 1.37 -21.50 -10.09
C ARG A 22 0.93 -22.85 -9.52
N TYR A 23 -0.37 -23.16 -9.58
CA TYR A 23 -0.87 -24.51 -9.31
C TYR A 23 -0.61 -25.39 -10.54
N GLU A 24 0.18 -26.46 -10.38
CA GLU A 24 0.13 -27.59 -11.32
C GLU A 24 -1.09 -28.45 -10.97
N VAL A 25 -2.09 -28.41 -11.85
CA VAL A 25 -3.27 -29.25 -11.73
C VAL A 25 -2.87 -30.67 -12.12
N GLY A 26 -2.92 -31.60 -11.16
CA GLY A 26 -2.81 -33.03 -11.44
C GLY A 26 -3.94 -33.45 -12.37
N GLY A 27 -3.59 -33.92 -13.56
CA GLY A 27 -4.55 -34.33 -14.58
C GLY A 27 -5.34 -35.58 -14.14
N GLU A 28 -6.66 -35.43 -14.07
CA GLU A 28 -7.60 -36.54 -13.98
C GLU A 28 -7.67 -37.29 -15.31
N ALA A 29 -7.76 -38.62 -15.22
CA ALA A 29 -7.94 -39.53 -16.34
C ALA A 29 -9.39 -39.45 -16.87
N GLY A 30 -9.56 -39.28 -18.20
CA GLY A 30 -10.89 -39.37 -18.79
C GLY A 30 -10.98 -39.10 -20.30
N ALA A 31 -10.85 -40.17 -21.08
CA ALA A 31 -11.56 -40.47 -22.34
C ALA A 31 -11.50 -39.51 -23.57
N GLY A 32 -10.88 -40.03 -24.63
CA GLY A 32 -11.53 -40.19 -25.95
C GLY A 32 -11.42 -39.03 -26.96
N GLY A 33 -10.64 -39.23 -28.03
CA GLY A 33 -10.70 -38.39 -29.23
C GLY A 33 -9.54 -38.64 -30.20
N GLU A 34 -9.75 -39.53 -31.17
CA GLU A 34 -8.82 -39.84 -32.26
C GLU A 34 -8.60 -38.64 -33.20
N GLY A 35 -7.36 -38.45 -33.67
CA GLY A 35 -7.05 -37.45 -34.71
C GLY A 35 -5.57 -37.39 -35.06
N ALA A 36 -5.17 -38.14 -36.08
CA ALA A 36 -3.80 -38.35 -36.55
C ALA A 36 -3.10 -37.08 -37.12
N GLY A 37 -1.78 -36.99 -36.93
CA GLY A 37 -0.96 -35.93 -37.54
C GLY A 37 0.56 -36.05 -37.33
N ARG A 38 1.17 -37.08 -37.92
CA ARG A 38 2.59 -37.26 -38.36
C ARG A 38 3.72 -36.30 -37.90
N ALA A 39 4.77 -36.94 -37.36
CA ALA A 39 6.21 -36.92 -37.76
C ALA A 39 7.01 -35.60 -37.60
N ALA A 40 8.31 -35.54 -37.23
CA ALA A 40 9.40 -36.52 -37.19
C ALA A 40 10.59 -36.01 -36.33
N GLY A 41 11.36 -36.97 -35.77
CA GLY A 41 12.85 -36.98 -35.70
C GLY A 41 13.54 -36.09 -34.66
N GLY A 42 14.58 -36.51 -33.96
CA GLY A 42 15.36 -37.75 -33.96
C GLY A 42 16.37 -37.71 -32.81
N SER A 43 16.77 -38.89 -32.35
CA SER A 43 17.63 -39.09 -31.18
C SER A 43 19.12 -38.83 -31.42
N ALA A 44 19.81 -38.61 -30.29
CA ALA A 44 21.07 -39.24 -29.87
C ALA A 44 22.39 -38.45 -29.94
N THR A 45 22.90 -38.20 -28.73
CA THR A 45 24.28 -38.46 -28.22
C THR A 45 25.50 -37.82 -28.88
N ALA A 46 26.33 -37.14 -28.08
CA ALA A 46 27.76 -37.44 -27.96
C ALA A 46 28.42 -36.75 -26.75
N MET A 47 29.28 -37.51 -26.07
CA MET A 47 30.17 -37.11 -24.98
C MET A 47 31.30 -36.19 -25.47
N GLY A 48 31.77 -35.30 -24.58
CA GLY A 48 32.97 -34.49 -24.81
C GLY A 48 33.67 -34.15 -23.50
N SER A 49 34.70 -34.93 -23.18
CA SER A 49 35.67 -34.73 -22.11
C SER A 49 36.65 -33.60 -22.42
N GLY A 50 37.05 -32.80 -21.41
CA GLY A 50 38.26 -31.96 -21.54
C GLY A 50 38.53 -30.99 -20.38
N GLY A 51 39.69 -31.17 -19.73
CA GLY A 51 40.58 -30.05 -19.39
C GLY A 51 40.47 -29.42 -18.00
N LEU A 52 41.24 -29.95 -17.03
CA LEU A 52 41.72 -29.19 -15.88
C LEU A 52 43.02 -28.47 -16.26
N ALA A 53 43.06 -27.15 -16.11
CA ALA A 53 44.30 -26.37 -16.03
C ALA A 53 44.07 -25.16 -15.12
N GLY A 54 44.84 -25.10 -14.03
CA GLY A 54 44.81 -24.03 -13.05
C GLY A 54 45.40 -22.73 -13.56
N GLY A 55 44.78 -21.62 -13.18
CA GLY A 55 45.27 -20.26 -13.35
C GLY A 55 44.75 -19.40 -12.22
N ARG A 56 45.68 -18.77 -11.50
CA ARG A 56 45.48 -17.94 -10.30
C ARG A 56 44.40 -16.86 -10.50
N ALA A 57 43.42 -16.83 -9.60
CA ALA A 57 42.51 -15.68 -9.47
C ALA A 57 43.18 -14.59 -8.64
N SER A 58 43.52 -13.49 -9.31
CA SER A 58 43.83 -12.20 -8.71
C SER A 58 42.55 -11.48 -8.31
N SER A 59 42.58 -10.88 -7.14
CA SER A 59 41.62 -9.95 -6.54
C SER A 59 41.00 -8.94 -7.51
N GLY A 60 39.67 -8.87 -7.50
CA GLY A 60 38.86 -7.77 -8.03
C GLY A 60 37.49 -7.83 -7.38
N GLY A 61 37.22 -6.91 -6.46
CA GLY A 61 35.98 -6.85 -5.71
C GLY A 61 34.79 -6.41 -6.57
N PHE A 62 33.61 -6.88 -6.20
CA PHE A 62 32.34 -6.23 -6.51
C PHE A 62 31.53 -6.19 -5.22
N GLY A 63 31.45 -4.99 -4.65
CA GLY A 63 30.47 -4.67 -3.62
C GLY A 63 29.10 -4.53 -4.26
N GLY A 64 28.14 -5.28 -3.74
CA GLY A 64 26.71 -5.08 -3.96
C GLY A 64 26.06 -5.00 -2.59
N GLY A 65 26.11 -3.83 -1.96
CA GLY A 65 25.29 -3.52 -0.80
C GLY A 65 24.02 -2.83 -1.28
N GLY A 66 22.91 -3.56 -1.31
CA GLY A 66 21.59 -2.97 -1.18
C GLY A 66 21.22 -2.95 0.31
N PRO A 67 20.49 -1.94 0.80
CA PRO A 67 20.11 -1.93 2.21
C PRO A 67 19.05 -3.01 2.45
N GLU A 68 19.44 -4.03 3.21
CA GLU A 68 18.52 -4.91 3.94
C GLU A 68 17.87 -4.08 5.06
N ALA A 69 16.74 -3.45 4.78
CA ALA A 69 15.91 -2.87 5.83
C ALA A 69 15.11 -4.01 6.46
N GLY A 70 15.59 -4.53 7.59
CA GLY A 70 14.79 -5.34 8.51
C GLY A 70 13.84 -4.41 9.25
N TRP A 71 12.54 -4.55 8.98
CA TRP A 71 11.49 -3.69 9.55
C TRP A 71 11.06 -4.20 10.91
N SER A 72 11.92 -4.03 11.90
CA SER A 72 11.56 -4.27 13.30
C SER A 72 12.00 -3.07 14.11
N SER A 73 11.04 -2.25 14.52
CA SER A 73 10.96 -1.88 15.93
C SER A 73 9.70 -1.06 16.26
N THR A 74 9.13 -1.32 17.43
CA THR A 74 8.28 -0.38 18.20
C THR A 74 9.06 0.87 18.65
N ASP A 75 10.22 1.17 18.06
CA ASP A 75 11.10 2.23 18.50
C ASP A 75 10.65 3.53 17.84
N ALA A 76 10.25 4.51 18.65
CA ALA A 76 9.86 5.83 18.15
C ALA A 76 11.00 6.50 17.34
N THR A 77 12.25 6.07 17.56
CA THR A 77 13.43 6.49 16.78
C THR A 77 13.46 5.93 15.35
N ALA A 78 12.71 4.86 15.03
CA ALA A 78 12.53 4.38 13.65
C ALA A 78 11.75 5.37 12.77
N CYS A 79 11.13 6.37 13.41
CA CYS A 79 10.42 7.47 12.77
C CYS A 79 11.25 8.76 12.67
N GLU A 80 12.51 8.76 13.09
CA GLU A 80 13.45 9.85 12.87
C GLU A 80 14.23 9.60 11.57
N PRO A 81 14.05 10.42 10.52
CA PRO A 81 14.84 10.32 9.31
C PRO A 81 16.33 10.59 9.59
N GLU A 82 17.21 9.81 8.97
CA GLU A 82 18.65 9.83 9.27
C GLU A 82 19.36 11.17 8.97
N SER A 83 18.86 12.01 8.04
CA SER A 83 19.41 13.34 7.73
C SER A 83 18.54 14.16 6.77
N ALA A 84 18.65 15.51 6.78
CA ALA A 84 17.90 16.44 5.92
C ALA A 84 17.93 16.06 4.42
N PRO A 85 16.85 16.29 3.66
CA PRO A 85 16.73 15.73 2.32
C PRO A 85 17.70 16.41 1.35
N PRO A 86 18.37 15.68 0.44
CA PRO A 86 19.39 16.23 -0.45
C PRO A 86 18.78 17.26 -1.43
N PRO A 87 19.47 18.36 -1.79
CA PRO A 87 18.92 19.39 -2.67
C PRO A 87 18.47 18.83 -4.03
N LEU A 88 17.54 19.52 -4.73
CA LEU A 88 17.16 19.09 -6.08
C LEU A 88 18.37 19.27 -6.99
N LEU A 89 18.64 18.25 -7.81
CA LEU A 89 19.66 18.27 -8.84
C LEU A 89 18.99 18.15 -10.21
N GLY A 90 19.26 19.10 -11.12
CA GLY A 90 18.74 19.07 -12.49
C GLY A 90 17.73 20.17 -12.81
N ASP A 91 17.05 20.02 -13.94
CA ASP A 91 16.14 21.02 -14.49
C ASP A 91 14.82 21.04 -13.72
N LEU A 92 14.42 22.24 -13.29
CA LEU A 92 13.17 22.45 -12.59
C LEU A 92 12.01 22.67 -13.57
N VAL A 93 10.83 22.23 -13.14
CA VAL A 93 9.56 22.44 -13.83
C VAL A 93 9.15 23.91 -13.74
N GLU A 94 8.46 24.39 -14.78
CA GLU A 94 7.91 25.74 -14.88
C GLU A 94 6.97 26.07 -13.70
N PRO A 95 7.03 27.28 -13.13
CA PRO A 95 6.18 27.69 -12.02
C PRO A 95 4.68 27.50 -12.27
N GLU A 96 4.21 27.68 -13.51
CA GLU A 96 2.80 27.47 -13.85
C GLU A 96 2.36 26.01 -13.65
N VAL A 97 3.20 25.05 -14.02
CA VAL A 97 2.91 23.62 -13.86
C VAL A 97 2.92 23.24 -12.38
N VAL A 98 3.89 23.74 -11.61
CA VAL A 98 3.95 23.51 -10.16
C VAL A 98 2.73 24.11 -9.46
N TRP A 99 2.33 25.33 -9.83
CA TRP A 99 1.11 25.95 -9.32
C TRP A 99 -0.11 25.07 -9.57
N GLN A 100 -0.34 24.64 -10.81
CA GLN A 100 -1.47 23.81 -11.19
C GLN A 100 -1.51 22.47 -10.43
N ARG A 101 -0.37 21.79 -10.31
CA ARG A 101 -0.25 20.52 -9.57
C ARG A 101 -0.65 20.68 -8.10
N VAL A 102 -0.15 21.74 -7.47
CA VAL A 102 -0.41 21.99 -6.04
C VAL A 102 -1.85 22.43 -5.80
N THR A 103 -2.35 23.42 -6.55
CA THR A 103 -3.72 23.92 -6.32
C THR A 103 -4.77 22.87 -6.65
N ARG A 104 -4.51 21.95 -7.59
CA ARG A 104 -5.41 20.82 -7.88
C ARG A 104 -5.73 19.99 -6.64
N LEU A 105 -4.76 19.78 -5.76
CA LEU A 105 -4.91 18.97 -4.54
C LEU A 105 -5.68 19.70 -3.43
N ILE A 106 -5.95 20.99 -3.59
CA ILE A 106 -6.54 21.84 -2.53
C ILE A 106 -7.85 22.45 -3.04
N GLU A 107 -7.77 23.22 -4.11
CA GLU A 107 -8.84 24.01 -4.71
C GLU A 107 -9.56 23.30 -5.86
N GLY A 108 -9.06 22.14 -6.30
CA GLY A 108 -9.61 21.39 -7.43
C GLY A 108 -9.11 21.87 -8.80
N GLU A 109 -9.75 21.41 -9.87
CA GLU A 109 -9.32 21.74 -11.23
C GLU A 109 -9.64 23.18 -11.64
N GLY A 110 -8.77 23.79 -12.44
CA GLY A 110 -9.07 25.03 -13.15
C GLY A 110 -8.77 26.33 -12.39
N ALA A 111 -8.13 26.28 -11.22
CA ALA A 111 -7.63 27.49 -10.56
C ALA A 111 -6.57 28.20 -11.44
N PRO A 112 -6.82 29.43 -11.92
CA PRO A 112 -5.88 30.10 -12.80
C PRO A 112 -4.61 30.50 -12.04
N PRO A 113 -3.42 30.42 -12.66
CA PRO A 113 -2.19 30.93 -12.07
C PRO A 113 -2.25 32.44 -11.83
N PRO A 114 -1.62 32.94 -10.77
CA PRO A 114 -1.47 34.37 -10.56
C PRO A 114 -0.61 34.99 -11.69
N SER A 115 -0.85 36.25 -12.02
CA SER A 115 -0.14 36.93 -13.12
C SER A 115 1.34 37.21 -12.84
N ASN A 116 1.79 37.04 -11.59
CA ASN A 116 3.13 37.38 -11.09
C ASN A 116 3.91 36.15 -10.61
N LEU A 117 3.86 35.05 -11.37
CA LEU A 117 4.69 33.88 -11.09
C LEU A 117 6.19 34.23 -11.12
N PRO A 118 7.02 33.58 -10.29
CA PRO A 118 8.47 33.76 -10.34
C PRO A 118 9.03 33.29 -11.69
N THR A 119 10.28 33.67 -11.98
CA THR A 119 10.99 33.16 -13.16
C THR A 119 11.51 31.74 -12.99
N LEU A 120 11.77 31.33 -11.74
CA LEU A 120 12.28 30.00 -11.39
C LEU A 120 11.50 29.44 -10.21
N THR A 121 11.26 28.13 -10.27
CA THR A 121 10.67 27.36 -9.18
C THR A 121 11.67 27.18 -8.04
N THR A 122 11.22 27.27 -6.79
CA THR A 122 12.02 26.95 -5.59
C THR A 122 11.17 26.20 -4.56
N TYR A 123 11.82 25.49 -3.62
CA TYR A 123 11.11 24.82 -2.51
C TYR A 123 10.30 25.77 -1.64
N ALA A 124 10.89 26.92 -1.30
CA ALA A 124 10.23 27.92 -0.46
C ALA A 124 8.98 28.43 -1.17
N TRP A 125 9.10 28.78 -2.46
CA TRP A 125 7.97 29.23 -3.25
C TRP A 125 6.88 28.16 -3.39
N ALA A 126 7.22 26.90 -3.66
CA ALA A 126 6.23 25.82 -3.73
C ALA A 126 5.52 25.61 -2.37
N GLY A 127 6.24 25.77 -1.25
CA GLY A 127 5.65 25.76 0.08
C GLY A 127 4.73 26.97 0.33
N ASP A 128 5.08 28.16 -0.15
CA ASP A 128 4.24 29.36 -0.05
C ASP A 128 2.94 29.20 -0.85
N VAL A 129 3.00 28.53 -2.00
CA VAL A 129 1.83 28.19 -2.81
C VAL A 129 0.83 27.34 -2.00
N VAL A 130 1.32 26.30 -1.30
CA VAL A 130 0.48 25.46 -0.42
C VAL A 130 -0.15 26.30 0.68
N THR A 131 0.64 27.08 1.42
CA THR A 131 0.15 27.93 2.51
C THR A 131 -0.97 28.86 2.03
N GLN A 132 -0.77 29.51 0.88
CA GLN A 132 -1.74 30.47 0.34
C GLN A 132 -3.02 29.78 -0.16
N ALA A 133 -2.90 28.60 -0.78
CA ALA A 133 -4.05 27.83 -1.24
C ALA A 133 -4.90 27.33 -0.06
N PHE A 134 -4.28 26.78 0.98
CA PHE A 134 -5.01 26.38 2.19
C PHE A 134 -5.63 27.57 2.92
N ALA A 135 -4.96 28.72 2.99
CA ALA A 135 -5.55 29.94 3.55
C ALA A 135 -6.84 30.34 2.82
N ARG A 136 -6.88 30.22 1.49
CA ARG A 136 -8.09 30.48 0.69
C ARG A 136 -9.16 29.40 0.90
N ALA A 137 -8.77 28.13 0.91
CA ALA A 137 -9.69 27.02 1.13
C ALA A 137 -10.36 27.10 2.51
N ARG A 138 -9.62 27.47 3.57
CA ARG A 138 -10.17 27.73 4.91
C ARG A 138 -11.13 28.93 4.94
N LEU A 139 -10.87 30.00 4.19
CA LEU A 139 -11.80 31.13 4.04
C LEU A 139 -13.09 30.73 3.33
N GLN A 140 -13.02 29.79 2.38
CA GLN A 140 -14.17 29.24 1.66
C GLN A 140 -14.91 28.17 2.46
N GLY A 141 -14.25 27.56 3.45
CA GLY A 141 -14.78 26.43 4.23
C GLY A 141 -14.83 25.13 3.44
N SER A 142 -14.01 24.96 2.39
CA SER A 142 -14.00 23.75 1.57
C SER A 142 -12.66 23.56 0.85
N ALA A 143 -12.18 22.32 0.75
CA ALA A 143 -11.06 21.90 -0.09
C ALA A 143 -11.52 20.83 -1.11
N PRO A 144 -12.18 21.21 -2.22
CA PRO A 144 -12.67 20.25 -3.20
C PRO A 144 -11.55 19.42 -3.87
N GLY A 145 -10.33 19.95 -3.94
CA GLY A 145 -9.16 19.19 -4.40
C GLY A 145 -8.78 18.05 -3.46
N ALA A 146 -8.97 18.25 -2.15
CA ALA A 146 -8.73 17.22 -1.14
C ALA A 146 -9.72 16.06 -1.30
N LEU A 147 -10.98 16.38 -1.59
CA LEU A 147 -12.02 15.38 -1.90
C LEU A 147 -11.70 14.60 -3.19
N SER A 148 -11.24 15.28 -4.24
CA SER A 148 -10.79 14.61 -5.48
C SER A 148 -9.61 13.68 -5.24
N TRP A 149 -8.63 14.12 -4.44
CA TRP A 149 -7.52 13.27 -4.01
C TRP A 149 -8.00 12.07 -3.22
N LEU A 150 -8.86 12.27 -2.23
CA LEU A 150 -9.37 11.19 -1.39
C LEU A 150 -10.13 10.16 -2.23
N SER A 151 -10.94 10.63 -3.16
CA SER A 151 -11.67 9.77 -4.10
C SER A 151 -10.72 8.93 -4.96
N TYR A 152 -9.66 9.52 -5.50
CA TYR A 152 -8.66 8.76 -6.24
C TYR A 152 -7.88 7.78 -5.35
N TRP A 153 -7.52 8.21 -4.14
CA TRP A 153 -6.80 7.40 -3.17
C TRP A 153 -7.62 6.17 -2.74
N LEU A 154 -8.93 6.34 -2.53
CA LEU A 154 -9.86 5.25 -2.24
C LEU A 154 -10.14 4.38 -3.47
N PHE A 155 -10.49 4.98 -4.62
CA PHE A 155 -11.12 4.22 -5.71
C PHE A 155 -10.25 4.05 -6.96
N ARG A 156 -9.04 4.61 -6.97
CA ARG A 156 -8.11 4.60 -8.12
C ARG A 156 -8.70 5.17 -9.42
N THR A 157 -9.74 6.01 -9.31
CA THR A 157 -10.39 6.67 -10.46
C THR A 157 -10.49 8.18 -10.23
N PRO A 158 -10.24 9.02 -11.24
CA PRO A 158 -10.22 10.48 -11.10
C PRO A 158 -11.59 11.14 -11.06
N ALA A 159 -12.67 10.36 -11.20
CA ALA A 159 -14.03 10.80 -10.97
C ALA A 159 -14.91 9.56 -10.89
N VAL A 160 -15.74 9.46 -9.86
CA VAL A 160 -16.93 8.63 -9.94
C VAL A 160 -18.05 9.57 -10.40
N PRO A 161 -19.05 9.15 -11.21
CA PRO A 161 -20.37 9.72 -11.02
C PRO A 161 -20.88 9.26 -9.64
N GLU A 162 -20.27 9.73 -8.55
CA GLU A 162 -20.56 9.38 -7.15
C GLU A 162 -20.52 7.85 -6.86
N PRO A 163 -19.91 7.44 -5.75
CA PRO A 163 -20.74 7.55 -4.57
C PRO A 163 -20.31 8.75 -3.76
N ALA A 164 -21.30 9.49 -3.28
CA ALA A 164 -21.11 10.52 -2.28
C ALA A 164 -20.42 9.85 -1.11
N LEU A 165 -19.21 10.31 -0.78
CA LEU A 165 -18.71 10.07 0.57
C LEU A 165 -19.68 10.78 1.51
N GLU A 166 -20.12 10.07 2.54
CA GLU A 166 -21.15 10.51 3.47
C GLU A 166 -20.62 11.63 4.38
N ALA A 167 -19.35 11.55 4.80
CA ALA A 167 -18.73 12.62 5.56
C ALA A 167 -18.25 13.77 4.66
N ASP A 168 -18.26 14.99 5.21
CA ASP A 168 -17.73 16.18 4.55
C ASP A 168 -16.20 16.21 4.64
N TRP A 169 -15.55 15.31 3.90
CA TRP A 169 -14.09 15.21 3.85
C TRP A 169 -13.40 16.46 3.31
N SER A 170 -14.11 17.24 2.49
CA SER A 170 -13.63 18.53 1.98
C SER A 170 -13.37 19.51 3.12
N THR A 171 -14.25 19.52 4.13
CA THR A 171 -14.06 20.33 5.34
C THR A 171 -13.17 19.64 6.36
N ALA A 172 -13.33 18.32 6.54
CA ALA A 172 -12.60 17.56 7.56
C ALA A 172 -11.06 17.62 7.38
N LEU A 173 -10.59 17.63 6.13
CA LEU A 173 -9.17 17.71 5.78
C LEU A 173 -8.59 19.14 5.78
N LEU A 174 -9.38 20.18 6.07
CA LEU A 174 -8.88 21.55 6.24
C LEU A 174 -8.31 21.83 7.64
N ASP A 175 -8.65 20.99 8.60
CA ASP A 175 -8.19 21.11 9.97
C ASP A 175 -6.72 20.64 10.11
N ASP A 176 -6.04 21.20 11.11
CA ASP A 176 -4.63 20.93 11.36
C ASP A 176 -4.40 19.63 12.16
N SER A 177 -5.42 18.81 12.38
CA SER A 177 -5.25 17.48 13.00
C SER A 177 -4.39 16.55 12.12
N PRO A 178 -3.67 15.58 12.72
CA PRO A 178 -2.94 14.57 11.98
C PRO A 178 -3.82 13.87 10.95
N VAL A 179 -3.37 13.79 9.70
CA VAL A 179 -4.20 13.31 8.59
C VAL A 179 -4.64 11.85 8.76
N LEU A 180 -3.80 10.98 9.32
CA LEU A 180 -4.19 9.60 9.58
C LEU A 180 -5.24 9.49 10.67
N GLU A 181 -5.14 10.31 11.72
CA GLU A 181 -6.18 10.38 12.75
C GLU A 181 -7.50 10.82 12.11
N ARG A 182 -7.47 11.87 11.28
CA ARG A 182 -8.65 12.34 10.56
C ARG A 182 -9.23 11.26 9.64
N LEU A 183 -8.40 10.64 8.80
CA LEU A 183 -8.85 9.59 7.87
C LEU A 183 -9.41 8.36 8.60
N MET A 184 -8.86 7.98 9.74
CA MET A 184 -9.25 6.75 10.44
C MET A 184 -10.38 6.95 11.46
N LEU A 185 -10.55 8.16 11.99
CA LEU A 185 -11.42 8.40 13.15
C LEU A 185 -12.52 9.43 12.93
N GLU A 186 -12.58 10.08 11.77
CA GLU A 186 -13.68 10.99 11.45
C GLU A 186 -15.04 10.27 11.59
N PRO A 187 -16.00 10.81 12.36
CA PRO A 187 -17.34 10.24 12.42
C PRO A 187 -18.04 10.40 11.07
N VAL A 188 -18.37 9.28 10.43
CA VAL A 188 -19.07 9.28 9.13
C VAL A 188 -20.59 9.25 9.33
N ALA A 189 -21.04 8.34 10.18
CA ALA A 189 -22.43 8.19 10.58
C ALA A 189 -22.51 7.41 11.91
N MET A 190 -23.73 7.08 12.36
CA MET A 190 -23.90 6.16 13.48
C MET A 190 -23.21 4.83 13.19
N ASN A 191 -22.34 4.37 14.10
CA ASN A 191 -21.53 3.16 14.01
C ASN A 191 -20.51 3.13 12.84
N ARG A 192 -20.31 4.24 12.13
CA ARG A 192 -19.31 4.37 11.06
C ARG A 192 -18.22 5.35 11.46
N GLN A 193 -16.99 4.87 11.56
CA GLN A 193 -15.83 5.68 11.91
C GLN A 193 -14.72 5.54 10.87
N GLY A 194 -14.21 6.67 10.42
CA GLY A 194 -13.15 6.75 9.43
C GLY A 194 -13.62 6.51 7.99
N VAL A 195 -12.75 6.87 7.06
CA VAL A 195 -12.98 6.82 5.61
C VAL A 195 -13.25 5.41 5.10
N PHE A 196 -12.76 4.38 5.79
CA PHE A 196 -13.01 2.99 5.43
C PHE A 196 -14.35 2.44 5.94
N ALA A 197 -15.11 3.22 6.72
CA ALA A 197 -16.50 2.92 7.06
C ALA A 197 -17.52 3.57 6.10
N GLU A 198 -17.04 4.37 5.15
CA GLU A 198 -17.86 4.93 4.06
C GLU A 198 -18.56 3.81 3.28
N ARG A 199 -19.87 3.91 3.06
CA ARG A 199 -20.61 2.86 2.35
C ARG A 199 -20.07 2.61 0.95
N ALA A 200 -19.67 3.69 0.27
CA ALA A 200 -18.97 3.67 -1.00
C ALA A 200 -17.76 2.71 -1.01
N TRP A 201 -16.95 2.80 0.04
CA TRP A 201 -15.75 1.99 0.21
C TRP A 201 -16.10 0.52 0.46
N LEU A 202 -17.03 0.28 1.39
CA LEU A 202 -17.44 -1.07 1.80
C LEU A 202 -18.09 -1.84 0.64
N LEU A 203 -18.87 -1.16 -0.21
CA LEU A 203 -19.45 -1.77 -1.42
C LEU A 203 -18.38 -2.21 -2.43
N GLY A 204 -17.29 -1.46 -2.55
CA GLY A 204 -16.15 -1.81 -3.41
C GLY A 204 -15.23 -2.88 -2.81
N HIS A 205 -15.36 -3.15 -1.51
CA HIS A 205 -14.54 -4.07 -0.74
C HIS A 205 -15.45 -4.94 0.14
N SER A 206 -16.25 -5.78 -0.50
CA SER A 206 -17.33 -6.53 0.17
C SER A 206 -16.82 -7.64 1.09
N SER A 207 -15.65 -8.21 0.83
CA SER A 207 -15.06 -9.27 1.66
C SER A 207 -14.06 -8.71 2.69
N ILE A 208 -13.92 -9.40 3.81
CA ILE A 208 -12.93 -9.10 4.87
C ILE A 208 -11.53 -8.89 4.26
N SER A 209 -11.07 -9.84 3.44
CA SER A 209 -9.75 -9.78 2.84
C SER A 209 -9.59 -8.63 1.86
N SER A 210 -10.64 -8.29 1.09
CA SER A 210 -10.59 -7.12 0.20
C SER A 210 -10.51 -5.80 0.96
N ARG A 211 -11.24 -5.66 2.09
CA ARG A 211 -11.16 -4.49 2.97
C ARG A 211 -9.76 -4.35 3.54
N GLY A 212 -9.25 -5.44 4.11
CA GLY A 212 -7.94 -5.49 4.70
C GLY A 212 -6.84 -5.14 3.73
N ALA A 213 -6.86 -5.74 2.53
CA ALA A 213 -5.90 -5.43 1.47
C ALA A 213 -6.00 -3.96 1.00
N GLY A 214 -7.22 -3.45 0.89
CA GLY A 214 -7.48 -2.07 0.49
C GLY A 214 -6.94 -1.06 1.51
N ILE A 215 -7.20 -1.29 2.80
CA ILE A 215 -6.67 -0.49 3.92
C ILE A 215 -5.15 -0.57 3.91
N PHE A 216 -4.59 -1.78 3.79
CA PHE A 216 -3.15 -1.99 3.82
C PHE A 216 -2.43 -1.18 2.75
N SER A 217 -2.95 -1.18 1.51
CA SER A 217 -2.28 -0.47 0.42
C SER A 217 -2.34 1.05 0.53
N ARG A 218 -3.41 1.55 1.13
CA ARG A 218 -3.68 2.98 1.28
C ARG A 218 -2.95 3.56 2.49
N VAL A 219 -3.00 2.88 3.62
CA VAL A 219 -2.37 3.31 4.87
C VAL A 219 -0.86 3.04 4.84
N PHE A 220 -0.43 1.85 4.40
CA PHE A 220 0.99 1.47 4.47
C PHE A 220 1.73 1.66 3.15
N GLY A 221 1.07 2.14 2.09
CA GLY A 221 1.72 2.44 0.81
C GLY A 221 2.31 1.22 0.12
N ARG A 222 1.79 0.01 0.40
CA ARG A 222 2.31 -1.26 -0.11
C ARG A 222 1.22 -2.02 -0.85
N GLU A 223 1.52 -2.49 -2.07
CA GLU A 223 0.54 -3.26 -2.81
C GLU A 223 0.41 -4.68 -2.26
N VAL A 224 -0.85 -5.12 -2.15
CA VAL A 224 -1.19 -6.52 -1.92
C VAL A 224 -1.35 -7.18 -3.30
N PRO A 225 -0.69 -8.31 -3.56
CA PRO A 225 -0.85 -9.03 -4.82
C PRO A 225 -2.33 -9.34 -5.10
N ALA A 226 -2.73 -9.26 -6.37
CA ALA A 226 -4.07 -9.65 -6.76
C ALA A 226 -4.37 -11.11 -6.36
N SER A 227 -5.62 -11.36 -5.95
CA SER A 227 -6.07 -12.71 -5.62
C SER A 227 -5.79 -13.69 -6.78
N PRO A 228 -5.34 -14.92 -6.51
CA PRO A 228 -5.21 -15.94 -7.53
C PRO A 228 -6.53 -16.17 -8.28
N VAL A 229 -6.45 -16.40 -9.59
CA VAL A 229 -7.62 -16.61 -10.48
C VAL A 229 -8.51 -17.78 -10.02
N ASN A 230 -7.93 -18.78 -9.36
CA ASN A 230 -8.61 -19.97 -8.88
C ASN A 230 -8.65 -20.03 -7.34
N ALA A 231 -8.67 -18.88 -6.66
CA ALA A 231 -8.81 -18.84 -5.21
C ALA A 231 -10.11 -19.56 -4.78
N PRO A 232 -10.07 -20.45 -3.78
CA PRO A 232 -11.27 -21.08 -3.27
C PRO A 232 -12.20 -20.02 -2.66
N ALA A 233 -13.50 -20.10 -2.98
CA ALA A 233 -14.51 -19.28 -2.34
C ALA A 233 -14.85 -19.84 -0.95
N THR A 234 -15.22 -18.96 -0.03
CA THR A 234 -15.91 -19.36 1.20
C THR A 234 -17.29 -19.93 0.86
N GLN A 235 -17.81 -20.79 1.72
CA GLN A 235 -19.17 -21.31 1.58
C GLN A 235 -20.06 -20.68 2.65
N PRO A 236 -21.16 -20.01 2.25
CA PRO A 236 -22.11 -19.43 3.20
C PRO A 236 -22.66 -20.47 4.17
N SER A 237 -22.78 -20.12 5.44
CA SER A 237 -23.20 -20.99 6.53
C SER A 237 -23.97 -20.22 7.60
N GLU A 238 -25.20 -20.62 7.89
CA GLU A 238 -25.99 -20.06 9.01
C GLU A 238 -25.41 -20.43 10.40
N GLU A 239 -24.42 -21.34 10.44
CA GLU A 239 -23.76 -21.79 11.67
C GLU A 239 -22.40 -21.12 11.92
N LEU A 240 -21.88 -20.35 10.96
CA LEU A 240 -20.55 -19.75 11.03
C LEU A 240 -20.62 -18.28 10.62
N THR A 241 -19.86 -17.43 11.31
CA THR A 241 -19.61 -16.07 10.85
C THR A 241 -18.74 -16.06 9.58
N ARG A 242 -18.79 -15.00 8.76
CA ARG A 242 -17.88 -14.79 7.61
C ARG A 242 -16.40 -14.96 7.98
N ARG A 243 -16.02 -14.53 9.19
CA ARG A 243 -14.66 -14.73 9.71
C ARG A 243 -14.34 -16.21 9.92
N GLN A 244 -15.27 -16.99 10.46
CA GLN A 244 -15.11 -18.42 10.65
C GLN A 244 -15.12 -19.18 9.32
N GLU A 245 -15.99 -18.81 8.37
CA GLU A 245 -15.98 -19.36 7.01
C GLU A 245 -14.63 -19.14 6.32
N LEU A 246 -14.08 -17.92 6.42
CA LEU A 246 -12.75 -17.61 5.90
C LEU A 246 -11.67 -18.48 6.57
N ARG A 247 -11.74 -18.64 7.90
CA ARG A 247 -10.79 -19.48 8.64
C ARG A 247 -10.82 -20.94 8.16
N VAL A 248 -11.99 -21.52 7.87
CA VAL A 248 -12.10 -22.89 7.34
C VAL A 248 -11.30 -23.05 6.04
N VAL A 249 -11.35 -22.05 5.15
CA VAL A 249 -10.58 -22.05 3.89
C VAL A 249 -9.08 -21.89 4.15
N LEU A 250 -8.69 -20.97 5.04
CA LEU A 250 -7.29 -20.69 5.34
C LEU A 250 -6.59 -21.86 6.05
N ASP A 251 -7.29 -22.57 6.94
CA ASP A 251 -6.76 -23.73 7.66
C ASP A 251 -6.51 -24.92 6.72
N ALA A 252 -7.23 -24.99 5.60
CA ALA A 252 -7.02 -25.99 4.56
C ALA A 252 -5.84 -25.65 3.63
N ASN A 253 -5.32 -24.41 3.64
CA ASN A 253 -4.25 -23.97 2.74
C ASN A 253 -3.25 -23.00 3.40
N VAL A 254 -2.12 -23.55 3.86
CA VAL A 254 -1.02 -22.80 4.48
C VAL A 254 -0.46 -21.67 3.61
N ALA A 255 -0.52 -21.79 2.29
CA ALA A 255 -0.02 -20.73 1.39
C ALA A 255 -0.96 -19.52 1.38
N CYS A 256 -2.28 -19.73 1.47
CA CYS A 256 -3.25 -18.66 1.61
C CYS A 256 -3.09 -17.96 2.96
N ALA A 257 -2.96 -18.73 4.04
CA ALA A 257 -2.86 -18.19 5.41
C ALA A 257 -1.72 -17.17 5.58
N ALA A 258 -0.57 -17.38 4.91
CA ALA A 258 0.58 -16.48 5.01
C ALA A 258 0.29 -15.06 4.49
N CYS A 259 -0.32 -14.93 3.30
CA CYS A 259 -0.62 -13.63 2.73
C CYS A 259 -1.87 -13.00 3.41
N HIS A 260 -2.82 -13.82 3.86
CA HIS A 260 -4.01 -13.36 4.61
C HIS A 260 -3.67 -12.80 6.01
N ALA A 261 -2.68 -13.37 6.70
CA ALA A 261 -2.21 -12.87 8.00
C ALA A 261 -1.69 -11.42 7.96
N LEU A 262 -1.36 -10.88 6.78
CA LEU A 262 -0.94 -9.49 6.61
C LEU A 262 -2.08 -8.48 6.65
N MET A 263 -3.29 -8.89 6.27
CA MET A 263 -4.33 -7.97 5.82
C MET A 263 -5.69 -8.25 6.44
N ASP A 264 -6.04 -9.52 6.69
CA ASP A 264 -7.40 -9.87 7.12
C ASP A 264 -7.78 -9.24 8.46
N ASP A 265 -6.81 -9.10 9.38
CA ASP A 265 -7.05 -8.46 10.68
C ASP A 265 -7.53 -7.02 10.51
N LEU A 266 -6.97 -6.27 9.56
CA LEU A 266 -7.45 -4.91 9.22
C LEU A 266 -8.89 -4.94 8.70
N GLY A 267 -9.28 -6.01 7.99
CA GLY A 267 -10.64 -6.23 7.53
C GLY A 267 -11.60 -6.61 8.66
N TYR A 268 -11.16 -7.39 9.65
CA TYR A 268 -11.97 -7.79 10.81
C TYR A 268 -12.44 -6.59 11.62
N ALA A 269 -11.65 -5.50 11.72
CA ALA A 269 -12.07 -4.27 12.38
C ALA A 269 -13.40 -3.70 11.84
N TYR A 270 -13.73 -4.02 10.58
CA TYR A 270 -14.96 -3.62 9.88
C TYR A 270 -15.94 -4.80 9.74
N GLY A 271 -15.82 -5.83 10.57
CA GLY A 271 -16.60 -7.08 10.49
C GLY A 271 -18.09 -6.88 10.74
N HIS A 272 -18.47 -5.83 11.48
CA HIS A 272 -19.87 -5.43 11.66
C HIS A 272 -20.56 -4.97 10.39
N PHE A 273 -19.84 -4.75 9.28
CA PHE A 273 -20.45 -4.37 8.02
C PHE A 273 -20.66 -5.57 7.10
N ASP A 274 -21.89 -5.78 6.61
CA ASP A 274 -22.22 -6.78 5.61
C ASP A 274 -21.55 -6.50 4.25
N GLU A 275 -21.76 -7.35 3.25
CA GLU A 275 -21.20 -7.16 1.90
C GLU A 275 -21.69 -5.90 1.17
N LEU A 276 -22.83 -5.34 1.60
CA LEU A 276 -23.43 -4.11 1.09
C LEU A 276 -23.01 -2.87 1.90
N GLY A 277 -22.17 -3.07 2.90
CA GLY A 277 -21.68 -2.05 3.81
C GLY A 277 -22.68 -1.64 4.90
N GLU A 278 -23.76 -2.37 5.12
CA GLU A 278 -24.73 -2.12 6.20
C GLU A 278 -24.20 -2.63 7.53
N TYR A 279 -24.49 -1.89 8.60
CA TYR A 279 -24.06 -2.28 9.95
C TYR A 279 -25.00 -3.35 10.53
N GLU A 280 -24.42 -4.40 11.10
CA GLU A 280 -25.10 -5.51 11.75
C GLU A 280 -24.53 -5.72 13.16
N GLU A 281 -25.41 -5.89 14.15
CA GLU A 281 -24.99 -6.23 15.53
C GLU A 281 -24.56 -7.70 15.67
N SER A 282 -25.08 -8.57 14.80
CA SER A 282 -24.84 -10.01 14.78
C SER A 282 -24.98 -10.54 13.36
N GLU A 283 -24.25 -11.60 13.05
CA GLU A 283 -24.31 -12.30 11.77
C GLU A 283 -25.03 -13.63 11.97
N ASP A 284 -26.22 -13.81 11.38
CA ASP A 284 -27.08 -14.99 11.59
C ASP A 284 -27.33 -15.32 13.08
N GLY A 285 -27.39 -14.28 13.93
CA GLY A 285 -27.55 -14.41 15.37
C GLY A 285 -26.29 -14.81 16.14
N LEU A 286 -25.15 -14.94 15.46
CA LEU A 286 -23.83 -15.16 16.04
C LEU A 286 -23.16 -13.82 16.38
N PRO A 287 -22.39 -13.75 17.48
CA PRO A 287 -21.62 -12.56 17.81
C PRO A 287 -20.52 -12.32 16.79
N ILE A 288 -20.40 -11.07 16.32
CA ILE A 288 -19.33 -10.64 15.42
C ILE A 288 -18.10 -10.28 16.25
N ASP A 289 -16.96 -10.86 15.91
CA ASP A 289 -15.66 -10.54 16.50
C ASP A 289 -14.85 -9.64 15.55
N THR A 290 -14.79 -8.34 15.87
CA THR A 290 -14.03 -7.35 15.12
C THR A 290 -12.58 -7.19 15.58
N SER A 291 -12.15 -7.97 16.58
CA SER A 291 -10.81 -7.84 17.12
C SER A 291 -9.74 -8.38 16.17
N GLY A 292 -8.55 -7.80 16.25
CA GLY A 292 -7.43 -8.19 15.40
C GLY A 292 -6.10 -7.70 15.94
N ARG A 293 -5.06 -7.99 15.17
CA ARG A 293 -3.68 -7.70 15.51
C ARG A 293 -3.02 -6.98 14.35
N LEU A 294 -2.29 -5.91 14.66
CA LEU A 294 -1.40 -5.24 13.72
C LEU A 294 0.03 -5.71 14.01
N GLY A 295 0.54 -6.59 13.16
CA GLY A 295 1.92 -7.07 13.19
C GLY A 295 2.65 -6.76 11.89
N TRP A 296 3.95 -6.47 11.96
CA TRP A 296 4.77 -6.32 10.76
C TRP A 296 5.42 -7.67 10.42
N LEU A 297 5.31 -8.09 9.17
CA LEU A 297 6.28 -9.05 8.65
C LEU A 297 7.59 -8.30 8.42
N SER A 298 8.46 -8.33 9.42
CA SER A 298 9.90 -8.20 9.20
C SER A 298 10.28 -9.27 8.17
N ASP A 299 10.85 -8.86 7.05
CA ASP A 299 11.64 -9.66 6.08
C ASP A 299 11.11 -11.05 5.61
N GLY A 300 9.84 -11.38 5.84
CA GLY A 300 9.24 -12.65 5.42
C GLY A 300 9.60 -13.86 6.29
N THR A 301 10.14 -13.66 7.50
CA THR A 301 10.56 -14.78 8.37
C THR A 301 9.48 -15.32 9.33
N GLY A 302 8.28 -14.75 9.31
CA GLY A 302 7.12 -15.23 10.09
C GLY A 302 6.45 -14.10 10.88
N PRO A 303 5.36 -14.39 11.61
CA PRO A 303 4.73 -13.39 12.46
C PRO A 303 5.62 -13.08 13.65
N GLU A 304 6.25 -11.91 13.65
CA GLU A 304 6.75 -11.26 14.86
C GLU A 304 5.60 -11.08 15.87
N PRO A 305 5.87 -10.92 17.18
CA PRO A 305 4.83 -10.54 18.12
C PRO A 305 4.09 -9.30 17.60
N ALA A 306 2.75 -9.35 17.55
CA ALA A 306 1.97 -8.23 17.06
C ALA A 306 2.32 -6.96 17.85
N LEU A 307 2.54 -5.86 17.15
CA LEU A 307 2.89 -4.60 17.78
C LEU A 307 1.69 -3.96 18.47
N PHE A 308 0.48 -4.24 17.98
CA PHE A 308 -0.77 -3.72 18.54
C PHE A 308 -1.90 -4.74 18.40
N GLU A 309 -2.78 -4.79 19.40
CA GLU A 309 -4.05 -5.52 19.36
C GLU A 309 -5.19 -4.50 19.43
N PHE A 310 -6.24 -4.69 18.64
CA PHE A 310 -7.42 -3.82 18.62
C PHE A 310 -8.70 -4.64 18.78
N ALA A 311 -9.72 -4.05 19.39
CA ALA A 311 -11.05 -4.61 19.50
C ALA A 311 -11.96 -4.27 18.30
N ASP A 312 -11.77 -3.11 17.68
CA ASP A 312 -12.68 -2.58 16.66
C ASP A 312 -12.02 -1.52 15.74
N GLN A 313 -12.81 -0.90 14.85
CA GLN A 313 -12.39 0.17 13.94
C GLN A 313 -11.80 1.39 14.67
N GLN A 314 -12.25 1.70 15.90
CA GLN A 314 -11.76 2.85 16.67
C GLN A 314 -10.36 2.58 17.18
N GLU A 315 -10.16 1.44 17.85
CA GLU A 315 -8.84 1.05 18.37
C GLU A 315 -7.83 0.82 17.24
N LEU A 316 -8.26 0.23 16.11
CA LEU A 316 -7.43 0.15 14.91
C LEU A 316 -7.02 1.55 14.41
N GLY A 317 -7.97 2.48 14.33
CA GLY A 317 -7.72 3.83 13.85
C GLY A 317 -6.69 4.59 14.70
N LEU A 318 -6.79 4.46 16.02
CA LEU A 318 -5.81 5.04 16.96
C LEU A 318 -4.40 4.45 16.74
N ALA A 319 -4.28 3.13 16.64
CA ALA A 319 -2.99 2.49 16.41
C ALA A 319 -2.36 2.84 15.07
N VAL A 320 -3.18 2.92 14.01
CA VAL A 320 -2.72 3.35 12.70
C VAL A 320 -2.24 4.81 12.73
N ALA A 321 -2.96 5.71 13.38
CA ALA A 321 -2.56 7.11 13.50
C ALA A 321 -1.24 7.29 14.29
N GLU A 322 -1.00 6.41 15.26
CA GLU A 322 0.22 6.39 16.06
C GLU A 322 1.41 5.70 15.36
N SER A 323 1.16 4.79 14.41
CA SER A 323 2.18 4.00 13.71
C SER A 323 3.08 4.84 12.81
N CYS A 324 4.38 4.55 12.89
CA CYS A 324 5.39 5.15 12.02
C CYS A 324 5.24 4.70 10.57
N GLU A 325 5.02 3.40 10.38
CA GLU A 325 4.87 2.73 9.10
C GLU A 325 3.64 3.24 8.37
N ALA A 326 2.54 3.48 9.08
CA ALA A 326 1.37 4.13 8.52
C ALA A 326 1.68 5.55 8.06
N ARG A 327 2.44 6.34 8.83
CA ARG A 327 2.80 7.72 8.44
C ARG A 327 3.72 7.76 7.21
N LYS A 328 4.68 6.84 7.11
CA LYS A 328 5.52 6.69 5.90
C LYS A 328 4.65 6.25 4.72
N GLY A 329 3.84 5.22 4.94
CA GLY A 329 2.96 4.63 3.94
C GLY A 329 1.95 5.60 3.35
N VAL A 330 1.31 6.42 4.20
CA VAL A 330 0.32 7.41 3.74
C VAL A 330 0.96 8.51 2.92
N ALA A 331 2.20 8.92 3.24
CA ALA A 331 2.94 9.88 2.44
C ALA A 331 3.19 9.31 1.03
N VAL A 332 3.69 8.08 0.95
CA VAL A 332 3.92 7.39 -0.34
C VAL A 332 2.63 7.20 -1.12
N SER A 333 1.57 6.68 -0.48
CA SER A 333 0.28 6.43 -1.15
C SER A 333 -0.41 7.73 -1.58
N PHE A 334 -0.24 8.82 -0.82
CA PHE A 334 -0.67 10.16 -1.19
C PHE A 334 -0.03 10.59 -2.52
N ALA A 335 1.29 10.48 -2.65
CA ALA A 335 1.99 10.90 -3.88
C ALA A 335 1.56 10.08 -5.10
N ARG A 336 1.35 8.77 -4.93
CA ARG A 336 0.83 7.91 -6.01
C ARG A 336 -0.56 8.35 -6.47
N ALA A 337 -1.44 8.66 -5.52
CA ALA A 337 -2.78 9.17 -5.85
C ALA A 337 -2.74 10.55 -6.52
N ALA A 338 -1.85 11.45 -6.06
CA ALA A 338 -1.65 12.77 -6.68
C ALA A 338 -1.17 12.65 -8.14
N LEU A 339 -0.19 11.79 -8.40
CA LEU A 339 0.26 11.48 -9.77
C LEU A 339 -0.87 10.87 -10.63
N GLY A 340 -1.70 10.04 -10.03
CA GLY A 340 -2.87 9.48 -10.69
C GLY A 340 -3.90 10.52 -11.11
N LEU A 341 -4.14 11.55 -10.30
CA LEU A 341 -4.94 12.72 -10.68
C LEU A 341 -4.31 13.53 -11.82
N GLU A 342 -2.98 13.49 -11.96
CA GLU A 342 -2.26 14.06 -13.11
C GLU A 342 -2.34 13.19 -14.37
N GLY A 343 -2.98 12.02 -14.30
CA GLY A 343 -3.13 11.08 -15.41
C GLY A 343 -1.93 10.15 -15.60
N VAL A 344 -1.02 10.07 -14.63
CA VAL A 344 0.09 9.10 -14.65
C VAL A 344 -0.49 7.68 -14.53
N PRO A 345 -0.14 6.75 -15.43
CA PRO A 345 -0.62 5.36 -15.36
C PRO A 345 -0.23 4.66 -14.05
N GLN A 346 -1.08 3.75 -13.59
CA GLN A 346 -0.93 3.10 -12.28
C GLN A 346 0.43 2.39 -12.14
N GLU A 347 0.90 1.70 -13.16
CA GLU A 347 2.19 1.03 -13.19
C GLU A 347 3.38 1.99 -13.01
N ALA A 348 3.26 3.23 -13.51
CA ALA A 348 4.28 4.25 -13.37
C ALA A 348 4.26 4.90 -11.98
N GLN A 349 3.10 4.94 -11.32
CA GLN A 349 2.98 5.43 -9.93
C GLN A 349 3.76 4.54 -8.95
N PHE A 350 3.95 3.26 -9.23
CA PHE A 350 4.76 2.36 -8.39
C PHE A 350 6.25 2.39 -8.71
N SER A 351 6.64 3.10 -9.78
CA SER A 351 8.05 3.25 -10.17
C SER A 351 8.75 4.41 -9.44
N LEU A 352 8.16 4.90 -8.34
CA LEU A 352 8.80 5.89 -7.47
C LEU A 352 10.14 5.33 -6.97
N THR A 353 11.21 6.09 -7.16
CA THR A 353 12.53 5.69 -6.68
C THR A 353 12.60 5.87 -5.17
N SER A 354 13.36 5.01 -4.48
CA SER A 354 13.54 5.13 -3.01
C SER A 354 13.98 6.53 -2.54
N PRO A 355 14.81 7.29 -3.30
CA PRO A 355 15.12 8.69 -2.95
C PRO A 355 13.92 9.64 -3.00
N HIS A 356 12.94 9.43 -3.88
CA HIS A 356 11.72 10.25 -3.93
C HIS A 356 10.83 9.98 -2.73
N GLU A 357 10.64 8.71 -2.38
CA GLU A 357 9.85 8.27 -1.23
C GLU A 357 10.48 8.77 0.08
N ALA A 358 11.78 8.56 0.28
CA ALA A 358 12.47 8.99 1.50
C ALA A 358 12.35 10.50 1.78
N ARG A 359 12.43 11.33 0.74
CA ARG A 359 12.29 12.78 0.88
C ARG A 359 10.88 13.20 1.25
N LEU A 360 9.87 12.55 0.66
CA LEU A 360 8.47 12.82 0.94
C LEU A 360 8.12 12.41 2.38
N GLU A 361 8.50 11.19 2.76
CA GLU A 361 8.33 10.66 4.11
C GLU A 361 8.99 11.58 5.13
N GLN A 362 10.25 11.97 4.90
CA GLN A 362 10.97 12.86 5.79
C GLN A 362 10.27 14.21 5.98
N ALA A 363 9.91 14.87 4.88
CA ALA A 363 9.29 16.19 4.94
C ALA A 363 7.95 16.15 5.69
N PHE A 364 7.17 15.08 5.51
CA PHE A 364 5.93 14.86 6.23
C PHE A 364 6.16 14.55 7.71
N LEU A 365 7.08 13.64 8.03
CA LEU A 365 7.33 13.21 9.41
C LEU A 365 7.88 14.33 10.33
N TYR A 366 8.65 15.28 9.78
CA TYR A 366 9.15 16.45 10.52
C TYR A 366 8.17 17.62 10.61
N SER A 367 6.99 17.52 10.01
CA SER A 367 5.99 18.57 10.13
C SER A 367 5.41 18.62 11.54
N ASP A 368 5.02 19.82 11.97
CA ASP A 368 4.52 20.05 13.34
C ASP A 368 3.25 19.25 13.61
N THR A 369 2.36 19.15 12.61
CA THR A 369 1.02 18.61 12.79
C THR A 369 0.78 17.30 12.06
N ARG A 370 1.54 17.00 10.99
CA ARG A 370 1.30 15.87 10.10
C ARG A 370 -0.13 15.89 9.52
N SER A 371 -0.63 17.09 9.26
CA SER A 371 -1.95 17.34 8.70
C SER A 371 -2.01 17.04 7.19
N TYR A 372 -3.19 17.19 6.59
CA TYR A 372 -3.32 17.11 5.14
C TYR A 372 -2.52 18.22 4.44
N GLU A 373 -2.47 19.43 5.01
CA GLU A 373 -1.62 20.51 4.51
C GLU A 373 -0.14 20.11 4.49
N ASP A 374 0.34 19.42 5.52
CA ASP A 374 1.72 18.94 5.60
C ASP A 374 2.03 17.87 4.54
N LEU A 375 1.09 16.98 4.22
CA LEU A 375 1.22 16.04 3.10
C LEU A 375 1.35 16.77 1.76
N VAL A 376 0.47 17.74 1.50
CA VAL A 376 0.51 18.51 0.26
C VAL A 376 1.82 19.32 0.18
N ARG A 377 2.28 19.90 1.29
CA ARG A 377 3.56 20.61 1.39
C ARG A 377 4.75 19.70 1.08
N ALA A 378 4.80 18.52 1.68
CA ALA A 378 5.85 17.54 1.43
C ALA A 378 5.89 17.13 -0.05
N TYR A 379 4.73 16.89 -0.66
CA TYR A 379 4.62 16.57 -2.08
C TYR A 379 5.03 17.73 -2.98
N ALA A 380 4.54 18.95 -2.72
CA ALA A 380 4.88 20.16 -3.45
C ALA A 380 6.38 20.47 -3.44
N GLN A 381 7.08 20.08 -2.37
CA GLN A 381 8.52 20.25 -2.20
C GLN A 381 9.33 19.02 -2.63
N SER A 382 8.71 18.05 -3.31
CA SER A 382 9.37 16.84 -3.78
C SER A 382 9.87 16.97 -5.23
N PRO A 383 10.89 16.17 -5.63
CA PRO A 383 11.26 15.95 -7.02
C PRO A 383 10.10 15.66 -7.96
N LEU A 384 9.05 14.97 -7.48
CA LEU A 384 7.91 14.56 -8.29
C LEU A 384 7.14 15.76 -8.86
N VAL A 385 7.09 16.85 -8.09
CA VAL A 385 6.43 18.08 -8.52
C VAL A 385 7.39 19.02 -9.22
N LEU A 386 8.64 19.09 -8.72
CA LEU A 386 9.57 20.16 -9.05
C LEU A 386 10.58 19.82 -10.16
N GLN A 387 10.81 18.54 -10.48
CA GLN A 387 11.79 18.10 -11.48
C GLN A 387 11.12 17.54 -12.74
N ARG A 388 11.79 17.73 -13.88
CA ARG A 388 11.35 17.28 -15.21
C ARG A 388 11.64 15.82 -15.48
#